data_AF-A0A8T5LNZ5-F1
#
_entry.id   AF-A0A8T5LNZ5-F1
#
_cell.length_a   1.000
_cell.length_b   1.000
_cell.length_c   1.000
_cell.angle_alpha   90.00
_cell.angle_beta   90.00
_cell.angle_gamma   90.00
#
_symmetry.space_group_name_H-M   'P 1'
#
loop_
_entity.id
_entity.type
_entity.pdbx_description
1 polymer ?
#
loop_
_entity_poly.entity_id
_entity_poly.type
_entity_poly.pdbx_seq_one_letter_code
_entity_poly.pdbx_strand_id
1 'polypeptide(L)'
;MQTITENTTTIKATLPEKDPNKKQEVFYNPIMSSNRNISILLLNSISNKEMNVALPLAGSGIRGLRFIKELKEDKINKSTKRFK
;
A
#
# COMPACT_ATOMS: atom_id res chain seq x y z
N MET A 1 -15.02 -13.04 -0.30
CA MET A 1 -13.84 -12.34 0.28
C MET A 1 -12.82 -13.36 0.73
N GLN A 2 -11.55 -13.18 0.38
CA GLN A 2 -10.44 -14.06 0.77
C GLN A 2 -9.40 -13.27 1.56
N THR A 3 -8.65 -13.97 2.42
CA THR A 3 -7.50 -13.39 3.12
C THR A 3 -6.29 -13.48 2.20
N ILE A 4 -5.75 -12.34 1.79
CA ILE A 4 -4.56 -12.25 0.94
C ILE A 4 -3.42 -11.70 1.78
N THR A 5 -2.29 -12.42 1.78
CA THR A 5 -1.06 -11.96 2.44
C THR A 5 -0.06 -11.53 1.37
N GLU A 6 0.41 -10.30 1.48
CA GLU A 6 1.47 -9.75 0.66
C GLU A 6 2.59 -9.22 1.57
N ASN A 7 3.71 -9.94 1.60
CA ASN A 7 4.83 -9.67 2.50
C ASN A 7 4.36 -9.54 3.96
N THR A 8 4.59 -8.39 4.59
CA THR A 8 4.29 -8.14 6.01
C THR A 8 2.82 -7.82 6.29
N THR A 9 1.99 -7.73 5.25
CA THR A 9 0.63 -7.22 5.36
C THR A 9 -0.40 -8.23 4.86
N THR A 10 -1.49 -8.35 5.62
CA THR A 10 -2.64 -9.18 5.27
C THR A 10 -3.86 -8.30 5.12
N ILE A 11 -4.63 -8.52 4.07
CA ILE A 11 -5.88 -7.82 3.77
C ILE A 11 -6.99 -8.82 3.43
N LYS A 12 -8.24 -8.40 3.58
CA LYS A 12 -9.38 -9.11 3.01
C LYS A 12 -9.77 -8.45 1.69
N ALA A 13 -9.70 -9.20 0.60
CA ALA A 13 -10.08 -8.72 -0.73
C ALA A 13 -10.60 -9.86 -1.62
N THR A 14 -11.10 -9.51 -2.80
CA THR A 14 -11.54 -10.49 -3.80
C THR A 14 -10.47 -10.60 -4.87
N LEU A 15 -9.88 -11.80 -5.03
CA LEU A 15 -8.96 -12.06 -6.14
C LEU A 15 -9.73 -12.01 -7.46
N PRO A 16 -9.28 -11.24 -8.44
CA PRO A 16 -9.89 -11.26 -9.77
C PRO A 16 -9.56 -12.58 -10.46
N GLU A 17 -10.53 -13.15 -11.19
CA GLU A 17 -10.30 -14.34 -12.03
C GLU A 17 -9.44 -14.02 -13.27
N LYS A 18 -9.47 -12.76 -13.71
CA LYS A 18 -8.69 -12.22 -14.84
C LYS A 18 -8.12 -10.85 -14.43
N ASP A 19 -8.33 -9.84 -15.27
CA ASP A 19 -7.94 -8.47 -14.95
C ASP A 19 -8.77 -7.92 -13.79
N PRO A 20 -8.13 -7.21 -12.85
CA PRO A 20 -8.85 -6.50 -11.80
C PRO A 20 -9.72 -5.42 -12.41
N ASN A 21 -10.95 -5.31 -11.91
CA ASN A 21 -11.93 -4.35 -12.43
C ASN A 21 -12.50 -3.48 -11.31
N LYS A 22 -13.06 -2.34 -11.70
CA LYS A 22 -13.72 -1.39 -10.78
C LYS A 22 -14.99 -1.92 -10.11
N LYS A 23 -15.54 -3.05 -10.56
CA LYS A 23 -16.74 -3.69 -9.99
C LYS A 23 -16.41 -4.61 -8.82
N GLN A 24 -15.12 -4.88 -8.55
CA GLN A 24 -14.73 -5.60 -7.35
C GLN A 24 -15.09 -4.78 -6.11
N GLU A 25 -15.69 -5.44 -5.12
CA GLU A 25 -16.03 -4.85 -3.82
C GLU A 25 -14.80 -4.22 -3.14
N VAL A 26 -13.66 -4.91 -3.22
CA VAL A 26 -12.35 -4.41 -2.78
C VAL A 26 -11.35 -4.64 -3.90
N PHE A 27 -10.84 -3.55 -4.48
CA PHE A 27 -9.88 -3.60 -5.58
C PHE A 27 -8.51 -4.09 -5.11
N TYR A 28 -8.03 -5.21 -5.66
CA TYR A 28 -6.68 -5.72 -5.46
C TYR A 28 -6.14 -6.34 -6.75
N ASN A 29 -4.91 -5.96 -7.13
CA ASN A 29 -4.19 -6.55 -8.25
C ASN A 29 -2.90 -7.25 -7.75
N PRO A 30 -2.82 -8.59 -7.83
CA PRO A 30 -1.62 -9.33 -7.41
C PRO A 30 -0.39 -9.04 -8.28
N ILE A 31 -0.57 -8.79 -9.58
CA ILE A 31 0.52 -8.49 -10.53
C ILE A 31 1.28 -7.21 -10.13
N MET A 32 0.59 -6.28 -9.44
CA MET A 32 1.17 -5.02 -8.97
C MET A 32 2.09 -5.17 -7.75
N SER A 33 2.39 -6.39 -7.28
CA SER A 33 3.29 -6.64 -6.13
C SER A 33 4.68 -6.05 -6.34
N SER A 34 5.27 -6.25 -7.54
CA SER A 34 6.58 -5.68 -7.89
C SER A 34 6.59 -4.15 -7.87
N ASN A 35 5.54 -3.50 -8.40
CA ASN A 35 5.39 -2.05 -8.36
C ASN A 35 5.36 -1.50 -6.92
N ARG A 36 4.68 -2.21 -6.00
CA ARG A 36 4.66 -1.85 -4.57
C ARG A 36 6.03 -2.04 -3.91
N ASN A 37 6.74 -3.11 -4.25
CA ASN A 37 8.11 -3.34 -3.76
C ASN A 37 9.08 -2.23 -4.21
N ILE A 38 9.04 -1.85 -5.49
CA ILE A 38 9.87 -0.76 -6.03
C ILE A 38 9.57 0.55 -5.31
N SER A 39 8.29 0.83 -5.02
CA SER A 39 7.90 2.04 -4.29
C SER A 39 8.53 2.07 -2.88
N ILE A 40 8.51 0.95 -2.16
CA ILE A 40 9.11 0.83 -0.82
C ILE A 40 10.63 1.00 -0.89
N LEU A 41 11.28 0.34 -1.86
CA LEU A 41 12.71 0.49 -2.08
C LEU A 41 13.10 1.94 -2.36
N LEU A 42 12.40 2.60 -3.30
CA LEU A 42 12.64 3.99 -3.66
C LEU A 42 12.50 4.92 -2.45
N LEU A 43 11.39 4.83 -1.72
CA LEU A 43 11.15 5.68 -0.55
C LEU A 43 12.18 5.43 0.56
N ASN A 44 12.65 4.19 0.72
CA ASN A 44 13.73 3.88 1.67
C ASN A 44 15.11 4.41 1.23
N SER A 45 15.33 4.60 -0.08
CA SER A 45 16.62 5.03 -0.64
C SER A 45 16.79 6.55 -0.77
N ILE A 46 15.71 7.32 -0.92
CA ILE A 46 15.81 8.79 -0.99
C ILE A 46 16.20 9.40 0.37
N SER A 47 16.77 10.61 0.39
CA SER A 47 17.21 11.26 1.63
C SER A 47 16.06 11.87 2.45
N ASN A 48 14.87 12.02 1.86
CA ASN A 48 13.70 12.59 2.52
C ASN A 48 13.31 11.77 3.76
N LYS A 49 12.90 12.52 4.80
CA LYS A 49 12.41 12.03 6.08
C LYS A 49 11.07 12.67 6.41
N GLU A 50 10.31 12.06 7.31
CA GLU A 50 9.03 12.57 7.81
C GLU A 50 8.07 12.99 6.69
N MET A 51 8.04 12.22 5.60
CA MET A 51 7.24 12.54 4.43
C MET A 51 5.74 12.39 4.71
N ASN A 52 4.95 13.32 4.18
CA ASN A 52 3.51 13.16 4.09
C ASN A 52 3.17 12.53 2.73
N VAL A 53 2.74 11.27 2.73
CA VAL A 53 2.49 10.51 1.51
C VAL A 53 0.98 10.34 1.30
N ALA A 54 0.47 10.85 0.18
CA ALA A 54 -0.92 10.69 -0.21
C ALA A 54 -1.10 9.46 -1.12
N LEU A 55 -2.17 8.71 -0.89
CA LEU A 55 -2.61 7.60 -1.75
C LEU A 55 -4.02 7.90 -2.28
N PRO A 56 -4.16 8.82 -3.26
CA PRO A 56 -5.47 9.28 -3.73
C PRO A 56 -6.35 8.16 -4.26
N LEU A 57 -5.75 7.09 -4.78
CA LEU A 57 -6.41 5.86 -5.22
C LEU A 57 -5.84 4.66 -4.46
N ALA A 58 -6.24 4.52 -3.19
CA ALA A 58 -5.68 3.51 -2.30
C ALA A 58 -6.13 2.06 -2.61
N GLY A 59 -7.27 1.87 -3.31
CA GLY A 59 -7.85 0.55 -3.57
C GLY A 59 -8.11 -0.20 -2.25
N SER A 60 -7.56 -1.41 -2.11
CA SER A 60 -7.57 -2.16 -0.84
C SER A 60 -6.76 -1.55 0.30
N GLY A 61 -6.02 -0.47 0.06
CA GLY A 61 -5.13 0.16 1.04
C GLY A 61 -3.81 -0.58 1.26
N ILE A 62 -3.56 -1.71 0.58
CA ILE A 62 -2.36 -2.55 0.77
C ILE A 62 -1.06 -1.76 0.67
N ARG A 63 -0.97 -0.78 -0.25
CA ARG A 63 0.22 0.06 -0.40
C ARG A 63 0.49 0.89 0.84
N GLY A 64 -0.54 1.54 1.40
CA GLY A 64 -0.39 2.37 2.59
C GLY A 64 -0.04 1.55 3.82
N LEU A 65 -0.70 0.39 3.99
CA LEU A 65 -0.39 -0.54 5.07
C LEU A 65 1.06 -1.02 5.00
N ARG A 66 1.54 -1.41 3.81
CA ARG A 66 2.94 -1.79 3.61
C ARG A 66 3.89 -0.62 3.82
N PHE A 67 3.53 0.61 3.45
CA PHE A 67 4.37 1.78 3.75
C PHE A 67 4.54 1.99 5.25
N ILE A 68 3.48 1.81 6.04
CA ILE A 68 3.54 1.93 7.50
C ILE A 68 4.43 0.84 8.13
N LYS A 69 4.43 -0.37 7.57
CA LYS A 69 5.17 -1.52 8.13
C LYS A 69 6.60 -1.69 7.61
N GLU A 70 6.87 -1.31 6.37
CA GLU A 70 8.11 -1.69 5.64
C GLU A 70 9.03 -0.51 5.32
N LEU A 71 8.58 0.73 5.50
CA LEU A 71 9.48 1.88 5.42
C LEU A 71 10.28 2.03 6.73
N LYS A 72 11.51 2.53 6.62
CA LYS A 72 12.34 2.90 7.78
C LYS A 72 11.59 3.91 8.66
N GLU A 73 11.88 3.90 9.97
CA GLU A 73 11.07 4.60 10.97
C GLU A 73 10.91 6.10 10.71
N ASP A 74 11.94 6.75 10.16
CA ASP A 74 12.02 8.19 9.91
C ASP A 74 11.48 8.60 8.52
N LYS A 75 10.89 7.69 7.76
CA LYS A 75 10.51 7.96 6.36
C LYS A 75 9.19 8.66 6.20
N ILE A 76 8.20 8.27 6.98
CA ILE A 76 6.85 8.82 6.87
C ILE A 76 6.44 9.43 8.19
N ASN A 77 5.78 10.57 8.11
CA ASN A 77 5.22 11.20 9.28
C ASN A 77 4.07 10.34 9.82
N LYS A 78 4.25 9.79 11.02
CA LYS A 78 3.23 8.97 11.71
C LYS A 78 2.27 9.82 12.53
N SER A 79 2.49 11.12 12.66
CA SER A 79 1.55 12.02 13.33
C SER A 79 0.30 12.13 12.47
N THR A 80 -0.78 11.50 12.93
CA THR A 80 -2.11 11.63 12.36
C THR A 80 -2.63 13.03 12.63
N LYS A 81 -2.17 14.03 11.88
CA LYS A 81 -2.95 15.26 11.71
C LYS A 81 -4.14 14.88 10.84
N ARG A 82 -5.27 14.61 11.50
CA ARG A 82 -6.60 14.57 10.88
C ARG A 82 -6.65 15.73 9.89
N PHE A 83 -6.77 15.43 8.59
CA PHE A 83 -7.17 16.43 7.61
C PHE A 83 -8.51 16.98 8.11
N LYS A 84 -8.47 18.19 8.67
CA LYS A 84 -9.67 18.95 9.06
C LYS A 84 -10.27 19.55 7.82
#